data_AF-A0A938JF64-F1
#
_entry.id   AF-A0A938JF64-F1
#
_cell.length_a   1.000
_cell.length_b   1.000
_cell.length_c   1.000
_cell.angle_alpha   90.00
_cell.angle_beta   90.00
_cell.angle_gamma   90.00
#
_symmetry.space_group_name_H-M   'P 1'
#
loop_
_entity.id
_entity.type
_entity.pdbx_description
1 polymer ?
#
loop_
_entity_poly.entity_id
_entity_poly.type
_entity_poly.pdbx_seq_one_letter_code
_entity_poly.pdbx_strand_id
1 'polypeptide(L)'
;MARTPAVALAPGIYRVPTLGDYINSYAFVEDDGSVTLVDCGLKRAPAKIVSALESIGKHPGDVQRIVLTHAHFDHVGGASRMVAETASAGVDVHADDAGYVRTGTRVPGDTATTSGRVFARAPWGNFRATPVA
;
A
#
# COMPACT_ATOMS: atom_id res chain seq x y z
N MET A 1 -8.28 -24.44 -4.52
CA MET A 1 -7.07 -24.03 -5.28
C MET A 1 -6.38 -22.92 -4.51
N ALA A 2 -5.06 -23.01 -4.31
CA ALA A 2 -4.31 -21.89 -3.76
C ALA A 2 -4.42 -20.71 -4.74
N ARG A 3 -4.93 -19.56 -4.28
CA ARG A 3 -4.95 -18.34 -5.10
C ARG A 3 -3.51 -17.89 -5.30
N THR A 4 -3.13 -17.57 -6.54
CA THR A 4 -1.79 -17.06 -6.85
C THR A 4 -1.52 -15.77 -6.07
N PRO A 5 -0.40 -15.67 -5.33
CA PRO A 5 -0.08 -14.48 -4.53
C PRO A 5 0.05 -13.20 -5.36
N ALA A 6 0.62 -13.31 -6.58
CA ALA A 6 0.67 -12.25 -7.58
C ALA A 6 -0.08 -12.67 -8.85
N VAL A 7 -0.87 -11.76 -9.43
CA VAL A 7 -1.59 -11.98 -10.70
C VAL A 7 -0.95 -11.11 -11.77
N ALA A 8 -0.34 -11.73 -12.79
CA ALA A 8 0.23 -11.00 -13.92
C ALA A 8 -0.86 -10.29 -14.73
N LEU A 9 -0.66 -9.01 -15.01
CA LEU A 9 -1.57 -8.18 -15.81
C LEU A 9 -0.96 -7.83 -17.18
N ALA A 10 0.35 -7.58 -17.20
CA ALA A 10 1.16 -7.29 -18.39
C ALA A 10 2.62 -7.65 -18.07
N PRO A 11 3.54 -7.64 -19.07
CA PRO A 11 4.97 -7.79 -18.80
C PRO A 11 5.44 -6.82 -17.71
N GLY A 12 6.05 -7.36 -16.64
CA GLY A 12 6.52 -6.56 -15.50
C GLY A 12 5.44 -6.01 -14.56
N ILE A 13 4.15 -6.21 -14.83
CA ILE A 13 3.06 -5.60 -14.04
C ILE A 13 2.22 -6.67 -13.36
N TYR A 14 2.15 -6.60 -12.03
CA TYR A 14 1.48 -7.60 -11.20
C TYR A 14 0.49 -6.96 -10.22
N ARG A 15 -0.69 -7.54 -10.13
CA ARG A 15 -1.68 -7.25 -9.08
C ARG A 15 -1.44 -8.15 -7.88
N VAL A 16 -1.46 -7.56 -6.70
CA VAL A 16 -1.34 -8.24 -5.40
C VAL A 16 -2.65 -8.08 -4.62
N PRO A 17 -3.52 -9.10 -4.59
CA PRO A 17 -4.78 -9.06 -3.84
C PRO A 17 -4.51 -9.14 -2.32
N THR A 18 -4.48 -7.98 -1.64
CA THR A 18 -4.19 -7.91 -0.21
C THR A 18 -5.42 -8.17 0.66
N LEU A 19 -6.64 -7.99 0.13
CA LEU A 19 -7.90 -8.46 0.74
C LEU A 19 -8.92 -8.89 -0.34
N GLY A 20 -8.79 -10.12 -0.84
CA GLY A 20 -9.64 -10.58 -1.93
C GLY A 20 -9.45 -9.70 -3.16
N ASP A 21 -10.53 -9.41 -3.89
CA ASP A 21 -10.48 -8.47 -5.01
C ASP A 21 -10.76 -7.00 -4.59
N TYR A 22 -11.02 -6.75 -3.30
CA TYR A 22 -11.44 -5.43 -2.79
C TYR A 22 -10.28 -4.47 -2.57
N ILE A 23 -9.18 -4.94 -1.99
CA ILE A 23 -7.99 -4.13 -1.69
C ILE A 23 -6.80 -4.77 -2.39
N ASN A 24 -6.11 -3.97 -3.20
CA ASN A 24 -5.04 -4.41 -4.06
C ASN A 24 -3.82 -3.51 -3.87
N SER A 25 -2.64 -4.13 -3.96
CA SER A 25 -1.38 -3.45 -4.23
C SER A 25 -0.91 -3.85 -5.63
N TYR A 26 0.05 -3.14 -6.19
CA TYR A 26 0.63 -3.48 -7.50
C TYR A 26 2.15 -3.42 -7.44
N ALA A 27 2.81 -4.34 -8.13
CA ALA A 27 4.25 -4.34 -8.32
C ALA A 27 4.55 -4.10 -9.80
N PHE A 28 5.38 -3.09 -10.06
CA PHE A 28 5.96 -2.79 -11.37
C PHE A 28 7.42 -3.18 -11.30
N VAL A 29 7.80 -4.17 -12.09
CA VAL A 29 9.17 -4.67 -12.23
C VAL A 29 9.78 -4.04 -13.46
N GLU A 30 10.84 -3.27 -13.26
CA GLU A 30 11.61 -2.64 -14.32
C GLU A 30 12.66 -3.61 -14.92
N ASP A 31 13.22 -3.26 -16.08
CA ASP A 31 14.20 -4.08 -16.80
C ASP A 31 15.50 -4.30 -16.00
N ASP A 32 15.89 -3.34 -15.16
CA ASP A 32 17.05 -3.45 -14.25
C ASP A 32 16.76 -4.33 -13.01
N GLY A 33 15.53 -4.82 -12.90
CA GLY A 33 15.06 -5.67 -11.83
C GLY A 33 14.54 -4.93 -10.61
N SER A 34 14.62 -3.60 -10.55
CA SER A 34 14.03 -2.80 -9.48
C SER A 34 12.50 -2.88 -9.50
N VAL A 35 11.89 -2.62 -8.34
CA VAL A 35 10.45 -2.68 -8.15
C VAL A 35 9.91 -1.36 -7.64
N THR A 36 8.86 -0.88 -8.29
CA THR A 36 7.95 0.13 -7.73
C THR A 36 6.70 -0.56 -7.20
N LEU A 37 6.42 -0.37 -5.91
CA LEU A 37 5.20 -0.83 -5.25
C LEU A 37 4.16 0.29 -5.23
N VAL A 38 2.94 0.01 -5.67
CA VAL A 38 1.79 0.92 -5.58
C VAL A 38 0.81 0.41 -4.53
N ASP A 39 0.53 1.24 -3.52
CA ASP A 39 -0.23 0.96 -2.31
C ASP A 39 0.32 -0.21 -1.46
N CYS A 40 0.04 -0.16 -0.16
CA CYS A 40 0.56 -1.11 0.83
C CYS A 40 -0.54 -1.87 1.58
N GLY A 41 -1.80 -1.71 1.17
CA GLY A 41 -2.93 -2.40 1.77
C GLY A 41 -3.19 -2.03 3.25
N LEU A 42 -3.96 -2.88 3.92
CA LEU A 42 -4.17 -2.83 5.37
C LEU A 42 -2.89 -3.16 6.16
N LYS A 43 -2.90 -2.90 7.49
CA LYS A 43 -1.78 -3.19 8.42
C LYS A 43 -1.13 -4.58 8.28
N ARG A 44 -1.91 -5.62 7.92
CA ARG A 44 -1.42 -7.01 7.78
C ARG A 44 -1.08 -7.39 6.33
N ALA A 45 -1.33 -6.53 5.36
CA ALA A 45 -1.04 -6.75 3.95
C ALA A 45 0.45 -6.98 3.61
N PRO A 46 1.45 -6.42 4.33
CA PRO A 46 2.86 -6.63 3.99
C PRO A 46 3.25 -8.11 3.86
N ALA A 47 2.72 -9.01 4.68
CA ALA A 47 3.01 -10.45 4.54
C ALA A 47 2.55 -11.02 3.18
N LYS A 48 1.42 -10.54 2.64
CA LYS A 48 0.93 -10.92 1.31
C LYS A 48 1.74 -10.27 0.21
N ILE A 49 2.17 -9.02 0.39
CA ILE A 49 3.03 -8.30 -0.57
C ILE A 49 4.37 -9.00 -0.69
N VAL A 50 5.01 -9.35 0.42
CA VAL A 50 6.27 -10.12 0.42
C VAL A 50 6.10 -11.46 -0.28
N SER A 51 5.06 -12.23 0.06
CA SER A 51 4.77 -13.51 -0.60
C SER A 51 4.49 -13.35 -2.11
N ALA A 52 3.88 -12.24 -2.52
CA ALA A 52 3.63 -11.94 -3.92
C ALA A 52 4.92 -11.60 -4.68
N LEU A 53 5.80 -10.77 -4.09
CA LEU A 53 7.13 -10.48 -4.64
C LEU A 53 7.94 -11.77 -4.81
N GLU A 54 7.99 -12.62 -3.77
CA GLU A 54 8.69 -13.91 -3.83
C GLU A 54 8.16 -14.80 -4.95
N SER A 55 6.83 -14.84 -5.15
CA SER A 55 6.20 -15.63 -6.21
C SER A 55 6.57 -15.20 -7.64
N ILE A 56 7.07 -13.97 -7.82
CA ILE A 56 7.54 -13.43 -9.10
C ILE A 56 9.07 -13.31 -9.15
N GLY A 57 9.79 -13.96 -8.23
CA GLY A 57 11.25 -13.95 -8.17
C GLY A 57 11.85 -12.63 -7.69
N LYS A 58 11.10 -11.85 -6.91
CA LYS A 58 11.52 -10.58 -6.31
C LYS A 58 11.58 -10.68 -4.79
N HIS A 59 12.34 -9.79 -4.20
CA HIS A 59 12.49 -9.65 -2.76
C HIS A 59 12.16 -8.22 -2.31
N PRO A 60 11.85 -8.00 -1.02
CA PRO A 60 11.63 -6.66 -0.50
C PRO A 60 12.78 -5.67 -0.80
N GLY A 61 14.03 -6.15 -0.81
CA GLY A 61 15.19 -5.33 -1.16
C GLY A 61 15.20 -4.81 -2.61
N ASP A 62 14.44 -5.41 -3.52
CA ASP A 62 14.30 -4.93 -4.90
C ASP A 62 13.36 -3.73 -5.00
N VAL A 63 12.51 -3.49 -3.98
CA VAL A 63 11.58 -2.37 -3.94
C VAL A 63 12.33 -1.08 -3.61
N GLN A 64 12.56 -0.27 -4.63
CA GLN A 64 13.24 1.03 -4.50
C GLN A 64 12.25 2.18 -4.26
N ARG A 65 11.00 1.98 -4.68
CA ARG A 65 9.96 3.02 -4.64
C ARG A 65 8.65 2.47 -4.13
N ILE A 66 8.00 3.22 -3.24
CA ILE A 66 6.64 2.96 -2.79
C ILE A 66 5.80 4.20 -3.09
N VAL A 67 4.76 4.04 -3.91
CA VAL A 67 3.82 5.10 -4.27
C VAL A 67 2.47 4.79 -3.64
N LEU A 68 1.87 5.76 -2.97
CA LEU A 68 0.51 5.65 -2.46
C LEU A 68 -0.44 6.41 -3.38
N THR A 69 -1.57 5.79 -3.71
CA THR A 69 -2.64 6.48 -4.43
C THR A 69 -3.27 7.57 -3.56
N HIS A 70 -3.47 7.28 -2.28
CA HIS A 70 -3.97 8.22 -1.27
C HIS A 70 -3.78 7.68 0.17
N ALA A 71 -4.04 8.51 1.19
CA ALA A 71 -3.77 8.22 2.60
C ALA A 71 -4.91 7.53 3.40
N HIS A 72 -5.80 6.78 2.74
CA HIS A 72 -6.75 5.93 3.47
C HIS A 72 -6.08 4.66 4.01
N PHE A 73 -6.54 4.19 5.18
CA PHE A 73 -5.91 3.12 5.96
C PHE A 73 -5.81 1.76 5.24
N ASP A 74 -6.64 1.54 4.24
CA ASP A 74 -6.65 0.37 3.36
C ASP A 74 -5.64 0.46 2.23
N HIS A 75 -5.00 1.62 2.03
CA HIS A 75 -3.92 1.84 1.07
C HIS A 75 -2.58 2.05 1.79
N VAL A 76 -2.53 2.89 2.83
CA VAL A 76 -1.30 3.22 3.57
C VAL A 76 -1.02 2.29 4.75
N GLY A 77 -1.99 1.47 5.17
CA GLY A 77 -1.93 0.74 6.44
C GLY A 77 -0.68 -0.13 6.62
N GLY A 78 -0.17 -0.73 5.53
CA GLY A 78 1.07 -1.52 5.53
C GLY A 78 2.36 -0.73 5.27
N ALA A 79 2.29 0.55 4.92
CA ALA A 79 3.40 1.30 4.32
C ALA A 79 4.61 1.42 5.26
N SER A 80 4.41 1.76 6.53
CA SER A 80 5.49 1.84 7.52
C SER A 80 6.31 0.55 7.63
N ARG A 81 5.66 -0.61 7.48
CA ARG A 81 6.35 -1.90 7.51
C ARG A 81 7.10 -2.16 6.20
N MET A 82 6.48 -1.86 5.05
CA MET A 82 7.15 -1.99 3.76
C MET A 82 8.38 -1.08 3.67
N VAL A 83 8.30 0.18 4.10
CA VAL A 83 9.47 1.09 4.15
C VAL A 83 10.60 0.49 5.01
N ALA A 84 10.28 -0.17 6.13
CA ALA A 84 11.29 -0.79 7.00
C ALA A 84 11.91 -2.08 6.43
N GLU A 85 11.24 -2.74 5.49
CA GLU A 85 11.68 -4.02 4.89
C GLU A 85 12.29 -3.86 3.50
N THR A 86 12.22 -2.66 2.90
CA THR A 86 12.60 -2.40 1.51
C THR A 86 13.77 -1.41 1.43
N ALA A 87 14.25 -1.14 0.21
CA ALA A 87 15.29 -0.13 -0.04
C ALA A 87 14.73 1.30 -0.15
N SER A 88 13.41 1.47 -0.08
CA SER A 88 12.77 2.78 -0.22
C SER A 88 12.99 3.66 1.01
N ALA A 89 13.35 4.92 0.80
CA ALA A 89 13.56 5.89 1.88
C ALA A 89 12.26 6.36 2.56
N GLY A 90 11.12 6.11 1.93
CA GLY A 90 9.80 6.55 2.37
C GLY A 90 8.75 6.19 1.33
N VAL A 91 7.61 6.88 1.38
CA VAL A 91 6.59 6.78 0.34
C VAL A 91 6.46 8.07 -0.44
N ASP A 92 6.19 7.95 -1.72
CA ASP A 92 5.69 9.06 -2.54
C ASP A 92 4.17 9.11 -2.46
N VAL A 93 3.62 10.30 -2.24
CA VAL A 93 2.19 10.54 -2.16
C VAL A 93 1.91 12.00 -2.51
N HIS A 94 0.67 12.32 -2.91
CA HIS A 94 0.28 13.70 -3.15
C HIS A 94 0.49 14.58 -1.89
N ALA A 95 0.83 15.86 -2.11
CA ALA A 95 1.17 16.79 -1.02
C ALA A 95 0.04 16.95 0.01
N ASP A 96 -1.21 16.93 -0.44
CA ASP A 96 -2.41 17.03 0.42
C ASP A 96 -2.55 15.85 1.39
N ASP A 97 -1.99 14.70 1.03
CA ASP A 97 -2.04 13.47 1.83
C ASP A 97 -0.79 13.26 2.70
N ALA A 98 0.31 13.91 2.36
CA ALA A 98 1.60 13.71 3.03
C ALA A 98 1.55 14.02 4.54
N GLY A 99 0.74 14.98 4.97
CA GLY A 99 0.55 15.30 6.40
C GLY A 99 -0.07 14.15 7.20
N TYR A 100 -1.08 13.49 6.63
CA TYR A 100 -1.72 12.32 7.23
C TYR A 100 -0.76 11.13 7.30
N VAL A 101 0.00 10.90 6.23
CA VAL A 101 1.00 9.82 6.17
C VAL A 101 2.08 9.98 7.24
N ARG A 102 2.65 11.18 7.37
CA ARG A 102 3.68 11.48 8.37
C ARG A 102 3.18 11.35 9.81
N THR A 103 1.91 11.67 10.06
CA THR A 103 1.35 11.66 11.42
C THR A 103 0.64 10.36 11.78
N GLY A 104 0.33 9.50 10.81
CA GLY A 104 -0.47 8.29 11.03
C GLY A 104 -1.95 8.57 11.31
N THR A 105 -2.42 9.78 10.98
CA THR A 105 -3.79 10.20 11.25
C THR A 105 -4.69 9.87 10.08
N ARG A 106 -5.93 9.45 10.37
CA ARG A 106 -6.91 9.19 9.32
C ARG A 106 -7.25 10.47 8.56
N VAL A 107 -7.43 10.32 7.25
CA VAL A 107 -8.06 11.36 6.43
C VAL A 107 -9.53 11.54 6.91
N PRO A 108 -10.03 12.78 7.01
CA PRO A 108 -11.44 13.03 7.31
C PRO A 108 -12.34 12.38 6.25
N GLY A 109 -13.32 11.59 6.70
CA GLY A 109 -14.31 11.01 5.79
C GLY A 109 -15.26 12.08 5.23
N ASP A 110 -15.82 11.81 4.05
CA ASP A 110 -16.87 12.64 3.47
C ASP A 110 -18.12 12.62 4.37
N THR A 111 -18.63 13.80 4.71
CA THR A 111 -19.80 13.99 5.56
C THR A 111 -21.02 14.52 4.81
N ALA A 112 -20.95 14.64 3.48
CA ALA A 112 -22.08 15.06 2.65
C ALA A 112 -23.29 14.11 2.79
N THR A 113 -23.03 12.82 3.01
CA THR A 113 -24.08 11.79 3.18
C THR A 113 -24.35 11.47 4.66
N THR A 114 -25.56 10.99 4.97
CA THR A 114 -25.92 10.54 6.33
C THR A 114 -25.04 9.38 6.77
N SER A 115 -24.77 8.42 5.88
CA SER A 115 -23.85 7.31 6.12
C SER A 115 -22.42 7.81 6.36
N GLY A 116 -21.93 8.76 5.56
CA GLY A 116 -20.62 9.38 5.73
C GLY A 116 -20.43 10.05 7.09
N ARG A 117 -21.45 10.76 7.59
CA ARG A 117 -21.46 11.34 8.96
C ARG A 117 -21.35 10.29 10.05
N VAL A 118 -21.98 9.13 9.88
CA VAL A 118 -21.89 8.02 10.83
C VAL A 118 -20.48 7.42 10.79
N PHE A 119 -19.94 7.14 9.60
CA PHE A 119 -18.59 6.58 9.45
C PHE A 119 -17.49 7.52 9.94
N ALA A 120 -17.64 8.83 9.75
CA ALA A 120 -16.69 9.82 10.25
C ALA A 120 -16.57 9.84 11.79
N ARG A 121 -17.55 9.29 12.52
CA ARG A 121 -17.50 9.18 13.98
C ARG A 121 -16.84 7.89 14.47
N ALA A 122 -16.54 6.95 13.58
CA ALA A 122 -15.91 5.70 13.97
C ALA A 122 -14.45 5.94 14.41
N PRO A 123 -14.00 5.38 15.55
CA PRO A 123 -12.64 5.50 16.05
C PRO A 123 -11.69 4.52 15.34
N TRP A 124 -11.75 4.47 14.01
CA TRP A 124 -10.92 3.61 13.17
C TRP A 124 -10.17 4.42 12.11
N GLY A 125 -9.29 3.76 11.35
CA GLY A 125 -8.64 4.34 10.19
C GLY A 125 -7.32 5.08 10.45
N ASN A 126 -6.89 5.21 11.71
CA ASN A 126 -5.51 5.59 11.98
C ASN A 126 -4.57 4.44 11.59
N PHE A 127 -3.35 4.81 11.22
CA PHE A 127 -2.32 3.87 10.78
C PHE A 127 -0.97 4.30 11.35
N ARG A 128 0.08 3.51 11.12
CA ARG A 128 1.41 3.85 11.62
C ARG A 128 2.01 4.97 10.77
N ALA A 129 2.48 6.03 11.44
CA ALA A 129 3.24 7.10 10.80
C ALA A 129 4.35 6.53 9.91
N THR A 130 4.44 7.05 8.69
CA THR A 130 5.35 6.55 7.67
C THR A 130 6.17 7.71 7.09
N PRO A 131 7.49 7.56 6.88
CA PRO A 131 8.28 8.57 6.20
C PRO A 131 7.73 8.85 4.79
N VAL A 132 7.66 10.12 4.43
CA VAL A 132 7.36 10.57 3.06
C VAL A 132 8.69 11.02 2.45
N ALA A 133 8.98 10.52 1.25
CA ALA A 133 10.24 10.78 0.53
C ALA A 133 10.40 12.26 0.12
#